data_AF-A0A2D5Z708-F1
#
_entry.id   AF-A0A2D5Z708-F1
#
_cell.length_a   1.000
_cell.length_b   1.000
_cell.length_c   1.000
_cell.angle_alpha   90.00
_cell.angle_beta   90.00
_cell.angle_gamma   90.00
#
_symmetry.space_group_name_H-M   'P 1'
#
loop_
_entity.id
_entity.type
_entity.pdbx_description
1 polymer ?
#
loop_
_entity_poly.entity_id
_entity_poly.type
_entity_poly.pdbx_seq_one_letter_code
_entity_poly.pdbx_strand_id
1 'polypeptide(L)'
;MRWAVTRTGASSTWRQRRWWLSGRCHPGSRVGFRTWFIPSIPFICYWLFQMMVIDQLLPGLFRFEDTCNVYVFECGDCSVAVDYGSGAWRSALRGLGLPPLRHVYLTHHHVDQCDGLRRGGRRSFTVHAPPGERNVIHPDGVRAVRRWIGKLGVPGSYSLLERGLAGVRFDMIGFDDHFVGTRRVRFVETPGHGRGATSLVIDHHGKQVVFCGDAAHAGATVHEPYMLEWDHWTGDGAVAAWRGVERIEALGIDLLCPSHGPVIAERPGTMLRRLSRKLLEFIDVKGNICPGEPDRYVEPQFTSSGARRLGDHLYQFGINGYLLVSGSGSGSGAALVIDPYLSDMPRLDALLAELDGVRVTDVTATHYHIDHIDAAPVLQRRKGVTLHLHPRVAEPVARLGTHDVPWLPPRAIRPDAMLPSRGTWKWNEHRLRVAPFAGQTWWHCCLMTDVDGRRVLFGGDNFQPNSRWNGTGGFCAMNGCRFREGFIRSARLVLDWKPDLLACGHGTYYRFAPSHFRKIIRWAERAERATKALCPTGSLERDYYLHPRSA
;
A
#
# COMPACT_ATOMS: atom_id res chain seq x y z
N MET A 1 28.33 1.40 34.41
CA MET A 1 28.53 0.32 35.41
C MET A 1 27.56 -0.80 35.11
N ARG A 2 28.07 -2.03 35.11
CA ARG A 2 27.44 -3.26 34.61
C ARG A 2 26.19 -3.64 35.41
N TRP A 3 25.14 -4.07 34.73
CA TRP A 3 24.26 -5.13 35.22
C TRP A 3 23.91 -6.07 34.08
N ALA A 4 24.35 -7.32 34.26
CA ALA A 4 24.08 -8.45 33.41
C ALA A 4 22.68 -8.99 33.73
N VAL A 5 21.91 -9.34 32.69
CA VAL A 5 20.76 -10.23 32.82
C VAL A 5 20.90 -11.32 31.77
N THR A 6 20.72 -12.53 32.27
CA THR A 6 21.01 -13.83 31.72
C THR A 6 20.09 -14.21 30.56
N ARG A 7 20.67 -14.92 29.59
CA ARG A 7 19.96 -15.62 28.51
C ARG A 7 19.18 -16.80 29.09
N THR A 8 17.89 -16.88 28.77
CA THR A 8 17.15 -18.15 28.73
C THR A 8 16.45 -18.26 27.38
N GLY A 9 16.59 -19.43 26.77
CA GLY A 9 16.20 -19.69 25.39
C GLY A 9 14.69 -19.79 25.20
N ALA A 10 14.22 -19.27 24.07
CA ALA A 10 12.95 -19.65 23.49
C ALA A 10 13.16 -19.84 21.98
N SER A 11 13.10 -21.10 21.56
CA SER A 11 13.11 -21.53 20.18
C SER A 11 11.80 -21.10 19.51
N SER A 12 11.86 -20.13 18.59
CA SER A 12 10.73 -19.79 17.72
C SER A 12 10.90 -20.47 16.36
N THR A 13 10.30 -21.65 16.22
CA THR A 13 10.16 -22.31 14.93
C THR A 13 8.95 -21.70 14.21
N TRP A 14 9.20 -20.81 13.25
CA TRP A 14 8.17 -20.32 12.34
C TRP A 14 7.88 -21.41 11.28
N ARG A 15 6.77 -22.13 11.47
CA ARG A 15 6.25 -23.08 10.46
C ARG A 15 5.60 -22.31 9.31
N GLN A 16 6.20 -22.42 8.13
CA GLN A 16 5.53 -22.19 6.84
C GLN A 16 4.27 -23.07 6.76
N ARG A 17 3.09 -22.48 6.56
CA ARG A 17 1.88 -23.22 6.24
C ARG A 17 1.68 -23.23 4.73
N ARG A 18 1.92 -24.39 4.12
CA ARG A 18 1.41 -24.76 2.79
C ARG A 18 -0.10 -24.98 2.91
N TRP A 19 -0.87 -24.31 2.07
CA TRP A 19 -2.31 -24.53 1.95
C TRP A 19 -2.56 -25.76 1.08
N TRP A 20 -3.08 -26.82 1.68
CA TRP A 20 -3.71 -27.93 0.97
C TRP A 20 -5.22 -27.70 0.95
N LEU A 21 -5.79 -27.67 -0.25
CA LEU A 21 -7.24 -27.73 -0.48
C LEU A 21 -7.73 -29.12 -0.07
N SER A 22 -8.49 -29.21 1.03
CA SER A 22 -9.22 -30.41 1.40
C SER A 22 -10.72 -30.19 1.16
N GLY A 23 -11.23 -30.67 0.03
CA GLY A 23 -12.66 -30.88 -0.18
C GLY A 23 -13.13 -32.09 0.63
N ARG A 24 -14.14 -31.90 1.49
CA ARG A 24 -14.87 -32.99 2.15
C ARG A 24 -16.12 -33.29 1.33
N CYS A 25 -16.25 -34.53 0.85
CA CYS A 25 -17.52 -35.10 0.42
C CYS A 25 -17.96 -36.15 1.46
N HIS A 26 -19.23 -36.12 1.85
CA HIS A 26 -19.87 -37.12 2.70
C HIS A 26 -20.22 -38.41 1.92
N PRO A 27 -20.33 -39.57 2.60
CA PRO A 27 -20.41 -40.88 1.95
C PRO A 27 -21.86 -41.32 1.66
N GLY A 28 -22.07 -42.04 0.56
CA GLY A 28 -23.34 -42.70 0.27
C GLY A 28 -23.23 -43.75 -0.84
N SER A 29 -23.54 -45.00 -0.46
CA SER A 29 -23.90 -46.18 -1.28
C SER A 29 -22.84 -46.92 -2.12
N ARG A 30 -22.81 -48.24 -1.84
CA ARG A 30 -22.06 -49.34 -2.48
C ARG A 30 -22.69 -49.74 -3.82
N VAL A 31 -21.88 -50.12 -4.82
CA VAL A 31 -21.99 -51.37 -5.60
C VAL A 31 -20.60 -51.68 -6.16
N GLY A 32 -20.14 -52.93 -6.04
CA GLY A 32 -18.79 -53.36 -6.41
C GLY A 32 -18.67 -53.89 -7.83
N PHE A 33 -17.45 -53.85 -8.36
CA PHE A 33 -16.95 -54.79 -9.36
C PHE A 33 -15.44 -54.96 -9.15
N ARG A 34 -15.00 -56.23 -9.11
CA ARG A 34 -13.60 -56.65 -9.02
C ARG A 34 -13.01 -56.68 -10.44
N THR A 35 -11.92 -55.97 -10.66
CA THR A 35 -11.01 -56.23 -11.78
C THR A 35 -9.57 -56.15 -11.29
N TRP A 36 -8.82 -57.20 -11.60
CA TRP A 36 -7.43 -57.42 -11.26
C TRP A 36 -6.51 -56.39 -11.94
N PHE A 37 -5.60 -55.78 -11.18
CA PHE A 37 -4.50 -54.98 -11.74
C PHE A 37 -3.16 -55.46 -11.18
N ILE A 38 -2.26 -55.75 -12.11
CA ILE A 38 -0.88 -56.23 -11.94
C ILE A 38 -0.02 -55.07 -11.40
N PRO A 39 0.91 -55.28 -10.44
CA PRO A 39 1.77 -54.22 -9.95
C PRO A 39 3.09 -54.20 -10.73
N SER A 40 3.29 -53.17 -11.57
CA SER A 40 4.64 -52.83 -12.05
C SER A 40 4.72 -51.36 -12.50
N ILE A 41 5.67 -50.66 -11.85
CA ILE A 41 6.46 -49.48 -12.26
C ILE A 41 6.45 -48.41 -11.14
N PRO A 42 7.57 -48.23 -10.39
CA PRO A 42 7.70 -47.17 -9.41
C PRO A 42 8.20 -45.87 -10.04
N PHE A 43 7.60 -44.75 -9.61
CA PHE A 43 8.28 -43.45 -9.41
C PHE A 43 8.99 -42.79 -10.61
N ILE A 44 8.27 -42.52 -11.69
CA ILE A 44 8.62 -41.43 -12.62
C ILE A 44 7.31 -40.70 -12.96
N CYS A 45 7.33 -39.36 -13.04
CA CYS A 45 6.21 -38.46 -13.42
C CYS A 45 5.52 -37.62 -12.32
N TYR A 46 6.26 -37.08 -11.34
CA TYR A 46 5.78 -35.92 -10.58
C TYR A 46 6.86 -34.85 -10.34
N TRP A 47 7.60 -34.53 -11.40
CA TRP A 47 8.27 -33.24 -11.56
C TRP A 47 7.78 -32.65 -12.88
N LEU A 48 6.69 -31.88 -12.82
CA LEU A 48 6.33 -30.96 -13.89
C LEU A 48 7.47 -29.94 -14.00
N PHE A 49 8.44 -30.21 -14.87
CA PHE A 49 9.22 -29.17 -15.51
C PHE A 49 8.21 -28.26 -16.20
N GLN A 50 7.88 -27.12 -15.58
CA GLN A 50 7.49 -25.97 -16.38
C GLN A 50 8.66 -25.74 -17.33
N MET A 51 8.46 -26.00 -18.63
CA MET A 51 9.47 -25.68 -19.63
C MET A 51 9.64 -24.16 -19.59
N MET A 52 10.78 -23.73 -19.04
CA MET A 52 11.17 -22.32 -19.04
C MET A 52 11.10 -21.80 -20.48
N VAL A 53 10.33 -20.74 -20.71
CA VAL A 53 10.24 -20.10 -22.02
C VAL A 53 11.55 -19.35 -22.26
N ILE A 54 12.20 -19.65 -23.38
CA ILE A 54 13.44 -19.03 -23.82
C ILE A 54 13.21 -18.48 -25.22
N ASP A 55 13.33 -17.16 -25.37
CA ASP A 55 13.23 -16.50 -26.66
C ASP A 55 14.58 -15.90 -27.04
N GLN A 56 15.07 -16.21 -28.24
CA GLN A 56 16.16 -15.45 -28.84
C GLN A 56 15.60 -14.20 -29.49
N LEU A 57 15.83 -13.03 -28.88
CA LEU A 57 15.31 -11.75 -29.36
C LEU A 57 16.12 -11.20 -30.53
N LEU A 58 17.45 -11.34 -30.42
CA LEU A 58 18.45 -11.03 -31.43
C LEU A 58 19.56 -12.09 -31.30
N PRO A 59 20.42 -12.30 -32.31
CA PRO A 59 21.53 -13.25 -32.18
C PRO A 59 22.36 -12.93 -30.92
N GLY A 60 22.63 -13.92 -30.07
CA GLY A 60 23.35 -13.69 -28.80
C GLY A 60 22.64 -12.83 -27.73
N LEU A 61 21.34 -12.54 -27.88
CA LEU A 61 20.48 -11.91 -26.85
C LEU A 61 19.23 -12.75 -26.63
N PHE A 62 19.05 -13.21 -25.40
CA PHE A 62 17.97 -14.11 -25.02
C PHE A 62 17.14 -13.51 -23.88
N ARG A 63 15.84 -13.80 -23.88
CA ARG A 63 14.93 -13.61 -22.75
C ARG A 63 14.60 -14.97 -22.14
N PHE A 64 14.59 -15.02 -20.82
CA PHE A 64 14.14 -16.16 -20.03
C PHE A 64 12.94 -15.73 -19.20
N GLU A 65 11.84 -16.47 -19.27
CA GLU A 65 10.73 -16.30 -18.33
C GLU A 65 11.05 -17.03 -17.03
N ASP A 66 11.33 -16.27 -15.98
CA ASP A 66 11.54 -16.74 -14.61
C ASP A 66 10.52 -16.02 -13.68
N THR A 67 10.81 -15.84 -12.39
CA THR A 67 9.99 -15.02 -11.48
C THR A 67 9.82 -13.58 -11.97
N CYS A 68 10.78 -13.10 -12.76
CA CYS A 68 10.67 -11.97 -13.68
C CYS A 68 11.33 -12.38 -15.01
N ASN A 69 11.17 -11.58 -16.07
CA ASN A 69 12.01 -11.71 -17.25
C ASN A 69 13.47 -11.48 -16.88
N VAL A 70 14.33 -12.38 -17.33
CA VAL A 70 15.79 -12.22 -17.26
C VAL A 70 16.32 -12.13 -18.68
N TYR A 71 17.10 -11.10 -18.96
CA TYR A 71 17.70 -10.92 -20.27
C TYR A 71 19.18 -11.23 -20.21
N VAL A 72 19.67 -12.09 -21.10
CA VAL A 72 21.10 -12.44 -21.15
C VAL A 72 21.64 -12.12 -22.53
N PHE A 73 22.74 -11.37 -22.56
CA PHE A 73 23.42 -11.03 -23.80
C PHE A 73 24.93 -11.31 -23.73
N GLU A 74 25.47 -11.79 -24.84
CA GLU A 74 26.90 -11.99 -25.06
C GLU A 74 27.67 -10.66 -24.97
N CYS A 75 28.94 -10.64 -24.61
CA CYS A 75 29.80 -9.45 -24.59
C CYS A 75 31.23 -9.82 -25.03
N GLY A 76 31.35 -10.57 -26.13
CA GLY A 76 32.61 -11.19 -26.53
C GLY A 76 32.84 -12.50 -25.77
N ASP A 77 33.82 -12.55 -24.87
CA ASP A 77 34.20 -13.76 -24.13
C ASP A 77 33.37 -14.00 -22.84
N CYS A 78 32.41 -13.14 -22.56
CA CYS A 78 31.54 -13.23 -21.39
C CYS A 78 30.08 -12.97 -21.73
N SER A 79 29.19 -13.29 -20.80
CA SER A 79 27.77 -12.90 -20.86
C SER A 79 27.40 -11.98 -19.70
N VAL A 80 26.39 -11.14 -19.94
CA VAL A 80 25.76 -10.24 -18.98
C VAL A 80 24.30 -10.63 -18.82
N ALA A 81 23.79 -10.64 -17.60
CA ALA A 81 22.36 -10.73 -17.33
C ALA A 81 21.81 -9.40 -16.82
N VAL A 82 20.57 -9.07 -17.21
CA VAL A 82 19.76 -8.00 -16.65
C VAL A 82 18.62 -8.63 -15.87
N ASP A 83 18.52 -8.22 -14.61
CA ASP A 83 17.83 -8.89 -13.52
C ASP A 83 18.32 -10.33 -13.30
N TYR A 84 17.77 -11.04 -12.31
CA TYR A 84 18.22 -12.39 -11.97
C TYR A 84 17.10 -13.41 -11.80
N GLY A 85 15.90 -12.97 -11.43
CA GLY A 85 14.79 -13.88 -11.14
C GLY A 85 15.12 -14.87 -10.03
N SER A 86 14.68 -16.13 -10.18
CA SER A 86 15.07 -17.22 -9.28
C SER A 86 16.47 -17.77 -9.55
N GLY A 87 17.01 -17.56 -10.75
CA GLY A 87 18.30 -18.08 -11.20
C GLY A 87 18.22 -19.45 -11.90
N ALA A 88 17.02 -19.98 -12.16
CA ALA A 88 16.82 -21.28 -12.80
C ALA A 88 17.37 -21.33 -14.24
N TRP A 89 17.34 -20.19 -14.94
CA TRP A 89 17.85 -20.01 -16.30
C TRP A 89 19.34 -20.29 -16.48
N ARG A 90 20.13 -20.26 -15.42
CA ARG A 90 21.60 -20.41 -15.50
C ARG A 90 22.04 -21.75 -16.06
N SER A 91 21.26 -22.81 -15.86
CA SER A 91 21.57 -24.15 -16.38
C SER A 91 21.46 -24.21 -17.92
N ALA A 92 20.62 -23.37 -18.53
CA ALA A 92 20.39 -23.34 -19.96
C ALA A 92 21.50 -22.63 -20.75
N LEU A 93 22.26 -21.73 -20.12
CA LEU A 93 23.26 -20.87 -20.80
C LEU A 93 24.26 -21.65 -21.65
N ARG A 94 24.82 -22.75 -21.10
CA ARG A 94 25.81 -23.57 -21.81
C ARG A 94 25.22 -24.24 -23.05
N GLY A 95 23.98 -24.72 -22.95
CA GLY A 95 23.27 -25.34 -24.08
C GLY A 95 22.96 -24.36 -25.21
N LEU A 96 22.86 -23.06 -24.89
CA LEU A 96 22.65 -21.97 -25.86
C LEU A 96 23.95 -21.44 -26.47
N GLY A 97 25.11 -22.01 -26.11
CA GLY A 97 26.41 -21.56 -26.60
C GLY A 97 26.88 -20.21 -26.05
N LEU A 98 26.24 -19.69 -25.00
CA LEU A 98 26.60 -18.40 -24.41
C LEU A 98 27.90 -18.51 -23.59
N PRO A 99 28.80 -17.50 -23.66
CA PRO A 99 30.00 -17.47 -22.83
C PRO A 99 29.68 -17.39 -21.32
N PRO A 100 30.66 -17.60 -20.43
CA PRO A 100 30.45 -17.55 -18.99
C PRO A 100 29.84 -16.22 -18.52
N LEU A 101 28.82 -16.30 -17.66
CA LEU A 101 28.23 -15.14 -17.00
C LEU A 101 29.26 -14.44 -16.10
N ARG A 102 29.50 -13.14 -16.34
CA ARG A 102 30.44 -12.33 -15.54
C ARG A 102 29.79 -11.17 -14.81
N HIS A 103 28.66 -10.65 -15.32
CA HIS A 103 27.94 -9.53 -14.70
C HIS A 103 26.43 -9.80 -14.64
N VAL A 104 25.82 -9.35 -13.55
CA VAL A 104 24.37 -9.27 -13.37
C VAL A 104 24.04 -7.83 -12.99
N TYR A 105 23.22 -7.16 -13.78
CA TYR A 105 22.73 -5.82 -13.49
C TYR A 105 21.29 -5.90 -13.00
N LEU A 106 21.01 -5.37 -11.81
CA LEU A 106 19.65 -5.29 -11.28
C LEU A 106 19.04 -3.95 -11.70
N THR A 107 17.89 -3.97 -12.36
CA THR A 107 17.16 -2.74 -12.70
C THR A 107 16.62 -2.04 -11.44
N HIS A 108 16.16 -2.83 -10.48
CA HIS A 108 15.71 -2.38 -9.17
C HIS A 108 15.73 -3.53 -8.14
N HIS A 109 15.19 -3.30 -6.93
CA HIS A 109 15.42 -4.16 -5.74
C HIS A 109 14.34 -5.19 -5.46
N HIS A 110 13.33 -5.33 -6.33
CA HIS A 110 12.15 -6.15 -6.01
C HIS A 110 12.53 -7.63 -5.80
N VAL A 111 11.80 -8.28 -4.90
CA VAL A 111 12.12 -9.62 -4.37
C VAL A 111 12.14 -10.67 -5.46
N ASP A 112 11.15 -10.66 -6.34
CA ASP A 112 11.02 -11.53 -7.50
C ASP A 112 12.18 -11.37 -8.49
N GLN A 113 12.80 -10.19 -8.56
CA GLN A 113 13.95 -9.96 -9.45
C GLN A 113 15.30 -10.41 -8.88
N CYS A 114 15.47 -10.38 -7.56
CA CYS A 114 16.80 -10.51 -6.95
C CYS A 114 16.92 -11.50 -5.78
N ASP A 115 15.83 -12.07 -5.23
CA ASP A 115 15.91 -13.07 -4.14
C ASP A 115 16.68 -14.33 -4.55
N GLY A 116 16.64 -14.71 -5.83
CA GLY A 116 17.44 -15.81 -6.37
C GLY A 116 18.94 -15.65 -6.11
N LEU A 117 19.45 -14.41 -6.04
CA LEU A 117 20.86 -14.15 -5.75
C LEU A 117 21.27 -14.55 -4.33
N ARG A 118 20.32 -14.67 -3.39
CA ARG A 118 20.60 -15.16 -2.02
C ARG A 118 20.91 -16.65 -1.98
N ARG A 119 20.54 -17.39 -3.03
CA ARG A 119 20.69 -18.83 -3.12
C ARG A 119 22.05 -19.16 -3.76
N GLY A 120 22.90 -19.89 -3.04
CA GLY A 120 24.17 -20.40 -3.56
C GLY A 120 25.43 -19.90 -2.82
N GLY A 121 26.57 -20.49 -3.16
CA GLY A 121 27.88 -20.16 -2.60
C GLY A 121 28.57 -18.97 -3.29
N ARG A 122 29.92 -18.97 -3.30
CA ARG A 122 30.73 -17.92 -3.94
C ARG A 122 30.31 -17.71 -5.40
N ARG A 123 29.92 -16.48 -5.75
CA ARG A 123 29.47 -16.11 -7.11
C ARG A 123 30.68 -15.99 -8.05
N SER A 124 30.54 -16.46 -9.28
CA SER A 124 31.54 -16.32 -10.35
C SER A 124 31.39 -15.02 -11.16
N PHE A 125 30.42 -14.19 -10.78
CA PHE A 125 30.00 -12.96 -11.46
C PHE A 125 29.84 -11.83 -10.44
N THR A 126 29.90 -10.59 -10.93
CA THR A 126 29.67 -9.37 -10.16
C THR A 126 28.20 -8.97 -10.27
N VAL A 127 27.59 -8.57 -9.16
CA VAL A 127 26.23 -8.00 -9.14
C VAL A 127 26.34 -6.49 -9.04
N HIS A 128 25.68 -5.79 -9.95
CA HIS A 128 25.60 -4.33 -10.04
C HIS A 128 24.16 -3.89 -9.75
N ALA A 129 24.00 -2.76 -9.07
CA ALA A 129 22.71 -2.15 -8.78
C ALA A 129 22.82 -0.62 -8.77
N PRO A 130 21.69 0.11 -8.89
CA PRO A 130 21.68 1.56 -8.78
C PRO A 130 22.05 2.04 -7.37
N PRO A 131 22.84 3.12 -7.24
CA PRO A 131 23.17 3.72 -5.94
C PRO A 131 21.94 4.04 -5.08
N GLY A 132 20.86 4.53 -5.71
CA GLY A 132 19.60 4.86 -5.03
C GLY A 132 18.91 3.67 -4.38
N GLU A 133 19.21 2.44 -4.81
CA GLU A 133 18.62 1.21 -4.26
C GLU A 133 19.41 0.61 -3.09
N ARG A 134 20.53 1.23 -2.68
CA ARG A 134 21.40 0.70 -1.63
C ARG A 134 20.67 0.44 -0.32
N ASN A 135 19.76 1.33 0.08
CA ASN A 135 19.03 1.21 1.34
C ASN A 135 18.01 0.06 1.35
N VAL A 136 17.63 -0.46 0.19
CA VAL A 136 16.64 -1.55 0.05
C VAL A 136 17.23 -2.85 -0.51
N ILE A 137 18.51 -2.82 -0.92
CA ILE A 137 19.28 -4.01 -1.32
C ILE A 137 20.33 -4.41 -0.27
N HIS A 138 21.13 -3.46 0.23
CA HIS A 138 22.23 -3.78 1.15
C HIS A 138 21.70 -4.34 2.48
N PRO A 139 22.32 -5.36 3.10
CA PRO A 139 21.81 -5.99 4.32
C PRO A 139 21.54 -5.00 5.46
N ASP A 140 22.40 -4.00 5.64
CA ASP A 140 22.24 -3.01 6.72
C ASP A 140 21.06 -2.06 6.44
N GLY A 141 20.89 -1.65 5.18
CA GLY A 141 19.78 -0.82 4.74
C GLY A 141 18.45 -1.56 4.91
N VAL A 142 18.37 -2.79 4.41
CA VAL A 142 17.17 -3.64 4.54
C VAL A 142 16.79 -3.84 6.00
N ARG A 143 17.78 -4.11 6.88
CA ARG A 143 17.50 -4.21 8.33
C ARG A 143 16.98 -2.90 8.92
N ALA A 144 17.48 -1.75 8.47
CA ALA A 144 16.99 -0.45 8.92
C ALA A 144 15.55 -0.21 8.45
N VAL A 145 15.25 -0.41 7.16
CA VAL A 145 13.90 -0.24 6.60
C VAL A 145 12.90 -1.18 7.29
N ARG A 146 13.25 -2.47 7.45
CA ARG A 146 12.37 -3.47 8.11
C ARG A 146 12.06 -3.17 9.57
N ARG A 147 12.85 -2.36 10.27
CA ARG A 147 12.51 -1.93 11.65
C ARG A 147 11.35 -0.95 11.69
N TRP A 148 11.05 -0.28 10.57
CA TRP A 148 10.01 0.74 10.44
C TRP A 148 8.73 0.24 9.75
N ILE A 149 8.84 -0.74 8.83
CA ILE A 149 7.68 -1.32 8.14
C ILE A 149 6.63 -1.78 9.15
N GLY A 150 5.37 -1.40 8.91
CA GLY A 150 4.22 -1.78 9.73
C GLY A 150 4.11 -1.04 11.07
N LYS A 151 5.04 -0.13 11.40
CA LYS A 151 4.94 0.71 12.60
C LYS A 151 4.36 2.09 12.31
N LEU A 152 4.73 2.70 11.19
CA LEU A 152 4.27 4.03 10.76
C LEU A 152 4.29 4.10 9.23
N GLY A 153 3.30 4.76 8.65
CA GLY A 153 3.28 5.06 7.23
C GLY A 153 3.06 3.88 6.29
N VAL A 154 2.79 4.23 5.04
CA VAL A 154 2.91 3.32 3.90
C VAL A 154 4.39 3.11 3.61
N PRO A 155 4.84 1.87 3.33
CA PRO A 155 6.25 1.64 3.06
C PRO A 155 6.64 2.32 1.75
N GLY A 156 7.84 2.91 1.70
CA GLY A 156 8.41 3.44 0.45
C GLY A 156 8.76 2.37 -0.60
N SER A 157 8.44 1.11 -0.33
CA SER A 157 8.55 -0.05 -1.23
C SER A 157 7.71 -1.21 -0.68
N TYR A 158 6.91 -1.84 -1.54
CA TYR A 158 6.08 -2.99 -1.19
C TYR A 158 6.81 -4.34 -1.39
N SER A 159 7.88 -4.37 -2.18
CA SER A 159 8.68 -5.58 -2.46
C SER A 159 10.07 -5.44 -1.84
N LEU A 160 10.27 -5.98 -0.63
CA LEU A 160 11.53 -5.87 0.10
C LEU A 160 12.13 -7.21 0.46
N LEU A 161 13.42 -7.38 0.18
CA LEU A 161 14.20 -8.56 0.56
C LEU A 161 14.14 -8.81 2.08
N GLU A 162 14.17 -10.08 2.50
CA GLU A 162 14.16 -10.44 3.93
C GLU A 162 15.42 -9.96 4.66
N ARG A 163 16.60 -10.13 4.05
CA ARG A 163 17.91 -9.88 4.67
C ARG A 163 18.88 -9.03 3.85
N GLY A 164 18.48 -8.61 2.65
CA GLY A 164 19.34 -7.94 1.68
C GLY A 164 20.36 -8.86 0.98
N LEU A 165 21.16 -8.27 0.10
CA LEU A 165 22.20 -8.91 -0.71
C LEU A 165 23.58 -8.34 -0.39
N ALA A 166 24.48 -9.19 0.12
CA ALA A 166 25.88 -8.83 0.28
C ALA A 166 26.65 -8.94 -1.04
N GLY A 167 27.73 -8.15 -1.17
CA GLY A 167 28.64 -8.18 -2.32
C GLY A 167 28.06 -7.58 -3.60
N VAL A 168 27.08 -6.68 -3.48
CA VAL A 168 26.54 -5.90 -4.59
C VAL A 168 27.36 -4.62 -4.76
N ARG A 169 27.74 -4.31 -6.00
CA ARG A 169 28.31 -3.01 -6.37
C ARG A 169 27.18 -2.05 -6.69
N PHE A 170 27.22 -0.87 -6.08
CA PHE A 170 26.22 0.17 -6.28
C PHE A 170 26.79 1.23 -7.23
N ASP A 171 27.10 0.81 -8.45
CA ASP A 171 27.88 1.55 -9.45
C ASP A 171 27.09 1.85 -10.74
N MET A 172 25.79 1.51 -10.81
CA MET A 172 24.92 1.91 -11.92
C MET A 172 24.47 3.37 -11.77
N ILE A 173 25.41 4.30 -11.93
CA ILE A 173 25.18 5.75 -11.80
C ILE A 173 24.40 6.24 -13.02
N GLY A 174 23.32 6.98 -12.79
CA GLY A 174 22.53 7.58 -13.85
C GLY A 174 23.38 8.46 -14.77
N PHE A 175 23.13 8.38 -16.09
CA PHE A 175 23.87 9.12 -17.13
C PHE A 175 25.34 8.67 -17.31
N ASP A 176 25.76 7.60 -16.64
CA ASP A 176 27.08 7.00 -16.78
C ASP A 176 27.00 5.64 -17.51
N ASP A 177 28.17 5.06 -17.81
CA ASP A 177 28.30 3.83 -18.55
C ASP A 177 29.30 2.85 -17.93
N HIS A 178 29.02 1.57 -18.14
CA HIS A 178 30.03 0.52 -18.02
C HIS A 178 30.47 0.00 -19.38
N PHE A 179 31.74 -0.36 -19.48
CA PHE A 179 32.28 -1.11 -20.60
C PHE A 179 32.53 -2.57 -20.17
N VAL A 180 31.78 -3.51 -20.75
CA VAL A 180 31.89 -4.94 -20.48
C VAL A 180 32.29 -5.66 -21.76
N GLY A 181 33.52 -6.18 -21.80
CA GLY A 181 34.09 -6.75 -23.02
C GLY A 181 34.06 -5.72 -24.16
N THR A 182 33.36 -6.04 -25.24
CA THR A 182 33.21 -5.14 -26.40
C THR A 182 31.98 -4.23 -26.32
N ARG A 183 31.22 -4.24 -25.22
CA ARG A 183 29.93 -3.56 -25.12
C ARG A 183 29.92 -2.40 -24.14
N ARG A 184 29.26 -1.32 -24.55
CA ARG A 184 28.87 -0.20 -23.68
C ARG A 184 27.46 -0.47 -23.14
N VAL A 185 27.32 -0.41 -21.82
CA VAL A 185 26.05 -0.50 -21.09
C VAL A 185 25.80 0.87 -20.45
N ARG A 186 24.76 1.56 -20.91
CA ARG A 186 24.43 2.92 -20.47
C ARG A 186 23.28 2.89 -19.46
N PHE A 187 23.29 3.78 -18.48
CA PHE A 187 22.28 3.82 -17.42
C PHE A 187 21.36 5.05 -17.53
N VAL A 188 20.05 4.81 -17.51
CA VAL A 188 19.03 5.86 -17.53
C VAL A 188 18.16 5.72 -16.29
N GLU A 189 18.14 6.75 -15.45
CA GLU A 189 17.30 6.75 -14.24
C GLU A 189 15.81 6.72 -14.61
N THR A 190 15.13 5.69 -14.13
CA THR A 190 13.70 5.48 -14.32
C THR A 190 13.02 5.17 -12.99
N PRO A 191 13.06 6.10 -12.02
CA PRO A 191 12.50 5.88 -10.69
C PRO A 191 10.99 5.68 -10.78
N GLY A 192 10.42 4.95 -9.84
CA GLY A 192 8.99 4.58 -9.81
C GLY A 192 8.82 3.37 -8.92
N HIS A 193 8.86 2.17 -9.49
CA HIS A 193 8.85 0.89 -8.75
C HIS A 193 9.88 0.78 -7.65
N GLY A 194 11.07 1.32 -7.92
CA GLY A 194 12.08 1.62 -6.92
C GLY A 194 12.43 3.10 -7.00
N ARG A 195 12.79 3.71 -5.87
CA ARG A 195 13.17 5.12 -5.81
C ARG A 195 14.45 5.42 -6.60
N GLY A 196 15.31 4.41 -6.76
CA GLY A 196 16.53 4.48 -7.55
C GLY A 196 16.50 3.58 -8.77
N ALA A 197 15.32 3.12 -9.23
CA ALA A 197 15.20 2.20 -10.35
C ALA A 197 15.84 2.79 -11.61
N THR A 198 16.53 1.94 -12.37
CA THR A 198 17.35 2.35 -13.52
C THR A 198 17.15 1.38 -14.68
N SER A 199 16.93 1.96 -15.86
CA SER A 199 16.91 1.26 -17.14
C SER A 199 18.32 1.14 -17.72
N LEU A 200 18.58 0.06 -18.44
CA LEU A 200 19.84 -0.16 -19.15
C LEU A 200 19.65 -0.03 -20.66
N VAL A 201 20.62 0.59 -21.34
CA VAL A 201 20.60 0.73 -22.80
C VAL A 201 21.86 0.13 -23.41
N ILE A 202 21.69 -0.77 -24.39
CA ILE A 202 22.79 -1.32 -25.18
C ILE A 202 22.49 -1.16 -26.68
N ASP A 203 23.55 -1.10 -27.48
CA ASP A 203 23.46 -1.30 -28.92
C ASP A 203 23.87 -2.75 -29.24
N HIS A 204 23.03 -3.50 -29.93
CA HIS A 204 23.18 -4.94 -30.17
C HIS A 204 22.71 -5.28 -31.59
N HIS A 205 23.60 -5.80 -32.44
CA HIS A 205 23.31 -6.06 -33.87
C HIS A 205 22.64 -4.87 -34.60
N GLY A 206 23.14 -3.66 -34.38
CA GLY A 206 22.61 -2.44 -35.01
C GLY A 206 21.24 -2.01 -34.49
N LYS A 207 20.76 -2.60 -33.38
CA LYS A 207 19.51 -2.29 -32.71
C LYS A 207 19.77 -1.69 -31.33
N GLN A 208 19.00 -0.68 -30.96
CA GLN A 208 19.04 -0.13 -29.60
C GLN A 208 18.02 -0.85 -28.71
N VAL A 209 18.53 -1.52 -27.69
CA VAL A 209 17.74 -2.33 -26.75
C VAL A 209 17.72 -1.63 -25.40
N VAL A 210 16.52 -1.41 -24.85
CA VAL A 210 16.31 -0.83 -23.52
C VAL A 210 15.70 -1.87 -22.59
N PHE A 211 16.42 -2.24 -21.54
CA PHE A 211 15.90 -3.06 -20.44
C PHE A 211 15.34 -2.12 -19.39
N CYS A 212 14.01 -1.95 -19.38
CA CYS A 212 13.37 -0.85 -18.65
C CYS A 212 12.95 -1.19 -17.21
N GLY A 213 13.30 -2.38 -16.72
CA GLY A 213 12.74 -2.84 -15.46
C GLY A 213 11.22 -2.87 -15.53
N ASP A 214 10.58 -2.37 -14.48
CA ASP A 214 9.12 -2.14 -14.44
C ASP A 214 8.72 -0.67 -14.67
N ALA A 215 9.61 0.15 -15.27
CA ALA A 215 9.25 1.52 -15.65
C ALA A 215 8.13 1.58 -16.71
N ALA A 216 7.96 0.51 -17.50
CA ALA A 216 6.89 0.38 -18.48
C ALA A 216 6.49 -1.08 -18.68
N HIS A 217 5.24 -1.32 -19.06
CA HIS A 217 4.71 -2.62 -19.46
C HIS A 217 3.91 -2.50 -20.76
N ALA A 218 3.83 -3.60 -21.52
CA ALA A 218 3.04 -3.69 -22.75
C ALA A 218 1.60 -3.20 -22.56
N GLY A 219 1.04 -2.54 -23.59
CA GLY A 219 -0.28 -1.90 -23.50
C GLY A 219 -0.26 -0.50 -22.88
N ALA A 220 0.93 0.09 -22.71
CA ALA A 220 1.12 1.36 -22.01
C ALA A 220 0.58 1.29 -20.58
N THR A 221 1.00 0.27 -19.84
CA THR A 221 0.61 -0.01 -18.45
C THR A 221 1.86 -0.06 -17.57
N VAL A 222 1.68 -0.34 -16.29
CA VAL A 222 2.76 -0.49 -15.31
C VAL A 222 2.48 -1.76 -14.52
N HIS A 223 3.48 -2.61 -14.30
CA HIS A 223 3.33 -3.80 -13.45
C HIS A 223 2.91 -3.34 -12.03
N GLU A 224 1.87 -3.92 -11.43
CA GLU A 224 1.46 -3.59 -10.05
C GLU A 224 1.43 -2.08 -9.71
N PRO A 225 0.52 -1.26 -10.28
CA PRO A 225 0.58 0.21 -10.18
C PRO A 225 0.59 0.78 -8.76
N TYR A 226 0.21 0.00 -7.74
CA TYR A 226 0.35 0.40 -6.33
C TYR A 226 1.81 0.63 -5.91
N MET A 227 2.79 0.09 -6.63
CA MET A 227 4.23 0.33 -6.39
C MET A 227 4.62 1.81 -6.55
N LEU A 228 3.80 2.59 -7.26
CA LEU A 228 4.00 4.03 -7.44
C LEU A 228 3.55 4.86 -6.23
N GLU A 229 2.93 4.24 -5.22
CA GLU A 229 2.44 4.89 -4.01
C GLU A 229 3.50 4.88 -2.91
N TRP A 230 4.49 5.78 -3.02
CA TRP A 230 5.55 5.90 -2.03
C TRP A 230 5.11 6.44 -0.67
N ASP A 231 3.91 6.99 -0.62
CA ASP A 231 3.15 7.38 0.56
C ASP A 231 1.65 7.29 0.22
N HIS A 232 0.77 7.60 1.18
CA HIS A 232 -0.68 7.51 0.94
C HIS A 232 -1.34 8.81 0.47
N TRP A 233 -0.70 9.98 0.58
CA TRP A 233 -1.32 11.31 0.41
C TRP A 233 -0.80 12.16 -0.76
N THR A 234 0.31 11.77 -1.41
CA THR A 234 0.87 12.46 -2.58
C THR A 234 0.85 11.58 -3.83
N GLY A 235 1.24 12.18 -4.96
CA GLY A 235 1.53 11.49 -6.21
C GLY A 235 3.04 11.34 -6.50
N ASP A 236 3.92 11.51 -5.51
CA ASP A 236 5.36 11.68 -5.73
C ASP A 236 6.01 10.52 -6.50
N GLY A 237 5.67 9.28 -6.15
CA GLY A 237 6.19 8.10 -6.87
C GLY A 237 5.67 8.00 -8.31
N ALA A 238 4.43 8.44 -8.57
CA ALA A 238 3.89 8.51 -9.92
C ALA A 238 4.53 9.64 -10.75
N VAL A 239 4.82 10.80 -10.13
CA VAL A 239 5.58 11.89 -10.76
C VAL A 239 6.99 11.43 -11.12
N ALA A 240 7.66 10.70 -10.22
CA ALA A 240 8.96 10.11 -10.48
C ALA A 240 8.91 9.11 -11.66
N ALA A 241 7.91 8.22 -11.68
CA ALA A 241 7.67 7.28 -12.78
C ALA A 241 7.45 7.99 -14.11
N TRP A 242 6.63 9.04 -14.13
CA TRP A 242 6.40 9.84 -15.32
C TRP A 242 7.70 10.45 -15.86
N ARG A 243 8.55 11.02 -15.01
CA ARG A 243 9.88 11.53 -15.39
C ARG A 243 10.80 10.44 -15.92
N GLY A 244 10.77 9.25 -15.34
CA GLY A 244 11.51 8.10 -15.82
C GLY A 244 11.09 7.69 -17.23
N VAL A 245 9.77 7.56 -17.45
CA VAL A 245 9.19 7.24 -18.76
C VAL A 245 9.54 8.31 -19.81
N GLU A 246 9.47 9.60 -19.45
CA GLU A 246 9.86 10.71 -20.32
C GLU A 246 11.31 10.58 -20.83
N ARG A 247 12.26 10.16 -19.96
CA ARG A 247 13.67 9.97 -20.35
C ARG A 247 13.87 8.83 -21.34
N ILE A 248 13.25 7.67 -21.11
CA ILE A 248 13.38 6.55 -22.05
C ILE A 248 12.57 6.77 -23.33
N GLU A 249 11.47 7.51 -23.28
CA GLU A 249 10.70 7.89 -24.47
C GLU A 249 11.54 8.71 -25.47
N ALA A 250 12.49 9.50 -24.98
CA ALA A 250 13.38 10.32 -25.79
C ALA A 250 14.47 9.52 -26.55
N LEU A 251 14.58 8.20 -26.30
CA LEU A 251 15.57 7.34 -26.95
C LEU A 251 15.05 6.76 -28.27
N GLY A 252 15.98 6.41 -29.16
CA GLY A 252 15.67 5.69 -30.40
C GLY A 252 15.56 4.19 -30.13
N ILE A 253 14.44 3.75 -29.55
CA ILE A 253 14.27 2.36 -29.08
C ILE A 253 13.80 1.44 -30.22
N ASP A 254 14.53 0.36 -30.49
CA ASP A 254 14.08 -0.75 -31.33
C ASP A 254 13.39 -1.85 -30.53
N LEU A 255 13.92 -2.19 -29.35
CA LEU A 255 13.36 -3.20 -28.45
C LEU A 255 13.28 -2.66 -27.02
N LEU A 256 12.07 -2.67 -26.45
CA LEU A 256 11.84 -2.35 -25.04
C LEU A 256 11.55 -3.65 -24.28
N CYS A 257 12.35 -3.91 -23.25
CA CYS A 257 12.44 -5.17 -22.54
C CYS A 257 12.06 -4.98 -21.06
N PRO A 258 10.78 -5.19 -20.68
CA PRO A 258 10.33 -5.02 -19.30
C PRO A 258 10.68 -6.23 -18.43
N SER A 259 10.77 -6.06 -17.11
CA SER A 259 10.94 -7.18 -16.17
C SER A 259 9.69 -8.04 -16.09
N HIS A 260 8.52 -7.51 -16.43
CA HIS A 260 7.27 -8.26 -16.49
C HIS A 260 6.52 -8.06 -17.82
N GLY A 261 5.96 -9.14 -18.36
CA GLY A 261 5.20 -9.13 -19.61
C GLY A 261 6.05 -9.31 -20.87
N PRO A 262 5.47 -9.13 -22.06
CA PRO A 262 6.17 -9.37 -23.32
C PRO A 262 7.11 -8.23 -23.70
N VAL A 263 8.13 -8.55 -24.51
CA VAL A 263 9.01 -7.57 -25.17
C VAL A 263 8.21 -6.74 -26.17
N ILE A 264 8.48 -5.44 -26.22
CA ILE A 264 7.81 -4.49 -27.13
C ILE A 264 8.78 -4.11 -28.26
N ALA A 265 8.53 -4.68 -29.43
CA ALA A 265 9.26 -4.36 -30.67
C ALA A 265 8.48 -3.39 -31.58
N GLU A 266 7.15 -3.40 -31.51
CA GLU A 266 6.33 -2.54 -32.35
C GLU A 266 6.12 -1.16 -31.72
N ARG A 267 6.75 -0.14 -32.33
CA ARG A 267 6.57 1.29 -32.01
C ARG A 267 6.69 1.61 -30.50
N PRO A 268 7.76 1.18 -29.80
CA PRO A 268 7.92 1.37 -28.35
C PRO A 268 7.76 2.84 -27.92
N GLY A 269 8.31 3.81 -28.67
CA GLY A 269 8.14 5.24 -28.36
C GLY A 269 6.67 5.71 -28.38
N THR A 270 5.81 5.12 -29.23
CA THR A 270 4.38 5.45 -29.23
C THR A 270 3.68 4.87 -27.99
N MET A 271 4.08 3.68 -27.55
CA MET A 271 3.59 3.10 -26.31
C MET A 271 3.99 3.94 -25.10
N LEU A 272 5.26 4.36 -25.01
CA LEU A 272 5.77 5.20 -23.92
C LEU A 272 5.04 6.56 -23.86
N ARG A 273 4.79 7.21 -25.01
CA ARG A 273 3.94 8.41 -25.09
C ARG A 273 2.53 8.21 -24.51
N ARG A 274 1.93 7.05 -24.77
CA ARG A 274 0.61 6.71 -24.23
C ARG A 274 0.69 6.48 -22.73
N LEU A 275 1.75 5.83 -22.24
CA LEU A 275 1.98 5.60 -20.82
C LEU A 275 2.19 6.93 -20.08
N SER A 276 3.02 7.82 -20.62
CA SER A 276 3.26 9.17 -20.11
C SER A 276 1.95 9.93 -19.88
N ARG A 277 1.02 9.93 -20.85
CA ARG A 277 -0.31 10.55 -20.68
C ARG A 277 -1.17 9.88 -19.61
N LYS A 278 -1.14 8.55 -19.50
CA LYS A 278 -1.89 7.82 -18.46
C LYS A 278 -1.34 8.09 -17.06
N LEU A 279 -0.02 8.22 -16.92
CA LEU A 279 0.62 8.59 -15.66
C LEU A 279 0.24 10.01 -15.24
N LEU A 280 0.20 10.98 -16.16
CA LEU A 280 -0.29 12.33 -15.87
C LEU A 280 -1.75 12.33 -15.40
N GLU A 281 -2.62 11.54 -16.03
CA GLU A 281 -4.01 11.38 -15.58
C GLU A 281 -4.09 10.75 -14.18
N PHE A 282 -3.24 9.76 -13.88
CA PHE A 282 -3.14 9.15 -12.54
C PHE A 282 -2.62 10.15 -11.49
N ILE A 283 -1.63 10.97 -11.82
CA ILE A 283 -1.09 12.04 -10.97
C ILE A 283 -2.19 13.05 -10.64
N ASP A 284 -2.96 13.47 -11.64
CA ASP A 284 -4.04 14.46 -11.46
C ASP A 284 -5.12 13.93 -10.49
N VAL A 285 -5.56 12.68 -10.64
CA VAL A 285 -6.56 12.09 -9.72
C VAL A 285 -5.99 11.77 -8.34
N LYS A 286 -4.68 11.57 -8.18
CA LYS A 286 -4.02 11.47 -6.86
C LYS A 286 -3.92 12.83 -6.15
N GLY A 287 -4.01 13.92 -6.90
CA GLY A 287 -4.06 15.28 -6.39
C GLY A 287 -5.35 15.57 -5.62
N ASN A 288 -6.28 16.30 -6.25
CA ASN A 288 -7.45 16.88 -5.56
C ASN A 288 -8.77 16.16 -5.89
N ILE A 289 -9.54 15.82 -4.85
CA ILE A 289 -10.76 15.01 -5.00
C ILE A 289 -12.03 15.80 -5.34
N CYS A 290 -12.01 17.12 -5.16
CA CYS A 290 -13.16 17.97 -5.43
C CYS A 290 -12.75 19.37 -5.91
N PRO A 291 -11.99 19.48 -7.02
CA PRO A 291 -11.40 20.73 -7.46
C PRO A 291 -12.43 21.86 -7.61
N GLY A 292 -12.04 23.06 -7.18
CA GLY A 292 -12.88 24.25 -7.17
C GLY A 292 -14.08 24.19 -6.21
N GLU A 293 -14.14 23.23 -5.29
CA GLU A 293 -15.14 23.26 -4.21
C GLU A 293 -14.69 24.24 -3.12
N PRO A 294 -15.54 25.21 -2.71
CA PRO A 294 -15.22 26.10 -1.62
C PRO A 294 -15.10 25.36 -0.30
N ASP A 295 -14.07 25.70 0.47
CA ASP A 295 -13.95 25.25 1.85
C ASP A 295 -14.96 26.00 2.71
N ARG A 296 -15.75 25.25 3.48
CA ARG A 296 -16.85 25.79 4.31
C ARG A 296 -16.58 25.54 5.78
N TYR A 297 -15.37 25.86 6.22
CA TYR A 297 -14.99 25.79 7.62
C TYR A 297 -15.99 26.53 8.49
N VAL A 298 -16.24 26.00 9.68
CA VAL A 298 -16.98 26.70 10.72
C VAL A 298 -15.96 27.29 11.66
N GLU A 299 -16.12 28.55 12.06
CA GLU A 299 -15.25 29.14 13.07
C GLU A 299 -15.70 28.66 14.46
N PRO A 300 -14.82 28.07 15.28
CA PRO A 300 -15.15 27.63 16.62
C PRO A 300 -15.08 28.82 17.59
N GLN A 301 -15.66 28.64 18.77
CA GLN A 301 -15.22 29.40 19.94
C GLN A 301 -14.10 28.63 20.63
N PHE A 302 -13.11 29.32 21.20
CA PHE A 302 -12.05 28.68 21.96
C PHE A 302 -12.37 28.70 23.45
N THR A 303 -12.18 27.56 24.11
CA THR A 303 -12.23 27.44 25.56
C THR A 303 -10.90 27.88 26.18
N SER A 304 -10.85 28.06 27.49
CA SER A 304 -9.59 28.39 28.19
C SER A 304 -8.56 27.26 28.14
N SER A 305 -9.02 26.01 28.04
CA SER A 305 -8.20 24.83 27.74
C SER A 305 -7.65 24.79 26.29
N GLY A 306 -8.04 25.73 25.43
CA GLY A 306 -7.66 25.79 24.02
C GLY A 306 -8.44 24.80 23.13
N ALA A 307 -9.47 24.15 23.67
CA ALA A 307 -10.37 23.32 22.89
C ALA A 307 -11.27 24.19 22.00
N ARG A 308 -11.70 23.62 20.89
CA ARG A 308 -12.62 24.27 19.95
C ARG A 308 -14.05 23.86 20.30
N ARG A 309 -14.81 24.78 20.88
CA ARG A 309 -16.24 24.64 21.18
C ARG A 309 -17.06 24.86 19.91
N LEU A 310 -17.77 23.82 19.48
CA LEU A 310 -18.61 23.82 18.26
C LEU A 310 -20.10 23.98 18.57
N GLY A 311 -20.47 23.81 19.83
CA GLY A 311 -21.80 23.96 20.41
C GLY A 311 -21.70 23.89 21.93
N ASP A 312 -22.84 23.87 22.59
CA ASP A 312 -22.87 23.78 24.05
C ASP A 312 -22.38 22.42 24.54
N HIS A 313 -22.62 21.37 23.74
CA HIS A 313 -22.35 19.99 24.11
C HIS A 313 -21.30 19.30 23.22
N LEU A 314 -20.63 20.04 22.33
CA LEU A 314 -19.65 19.49 21.40
C LEU A 314 -18.35 20.28 21.38
N TYR A 315 -17.24 19.59 21.66
CA TYR A 315 -15.90 20.16 21.70
C TYR A 315 -14.94 19.31 20.89
N GLN A 316 -14.03 19.94 20.16
CA GLN A 316 -12.82 19.28 19.66
C GLN A 316 -11.66 19.68 20.58
N PHE A 317 -11.19 18.74 21.40
CA PHE A 317 -10.16 19.01 22.40
C PHE A 317 -8.74 18.89 21.84
N GLY A 318 -8.57 18.37 20.63
CA GLY A 318 -7.26 18.07 20.08
C GLY A 318 -7.17 18.21 18.57
N ILE A 319 -6.13 17.61 17.97
CA ILE A 319 -6.05 17.51 16.51
C ILE A 319 -7.11 16.55 15.99
N ASN A 320 -7.37 15.41 16.64
CA ASN A 320 -8.35 14.44 16.15
C ASN A 320 -9.58 14.34 17.06
N GLY A 321 -9.35 14.39 18.38
CA GLY A 321 -10.36 13.99 19.35
C GLY A 321 -11.53 14.97 19.55
N TYR A 322 -12.73 14.40 19.66
CA TYR A 322 -13.97 15.10 20.02
C TYR A 322 -14.53 14.63 21.36
N LEU A 323 -15.11 15.55 22.11
CA LEU A 323 -15.87 15.32 23.34
C LEU A 323 -17.33 15.70 23.09
N LEU A 324 -18.22 14.71 23.14
CA LEU A 324 -19.68 14.91 23.14
C LEU A 324 -20.17 14.77 24.58
N VAL A 325 -20.79 15.82 25.11
CA VAL A 325 -21.29 15.87 26.50
C VAL A 325 -22.79 15.61 26.52
N SER A 326 -23.24 14.75 27.42
CA SER A 326 -24.66 14.47 27.68
C SER A 326 -25.20 15.43 28.74
N GLY A 327 -26.42 15.93 28.54
CA GLY A 327 -27.16 16.76 29.49
C GLY A 327 -27.02 18.27 29.31
N SER A 328 -28.14 18.98 29.47
CA SER A 328 -28.29 20.43 29.35
C SER A 328 -27.67 21.20 30.52
N GLY A 329 -26.61 21.97 30.28
CA GLY A 329 -26.22 23.14 31.09
C GLY A 329 -25.89 22.92 32.57
N SER A 330 -24.60 23.09 32.90
CA SER A 330 -23.99 23.26 34.24
C SER A 330 -23.99 22.04 35.20
N GLY A 331 -22.78 21.48 35.39
CA GLY A 331 -22.32 20.96 36.68
C GLY A 331 -22.13 19.46 36.82
N SER A 332 -22.72 18.62 35.96
CA SER A 332 -22.38 17.19 35.89
C SER A 332 -22.93 16.52 34.64
N GLY A 333 -22.14 15.68 33.97
CA GLY A 333 -22.58 15.02 32.74
C GLY A 333 -21.68 13.87 32.31
N ALA A 334 -22.25 12.85 31.68
CA ALA A 334 -21.48 11.80 31.02
C ALA A 334 -20.93 12.33 29.68
N ALA A 335 -19.76 11.87 29.26
CA ALA A 335 -19.17 12.26 27.99
C ALA A 335 -18.67 11.07 27.18
N LEU A 336 -18.84 11.18 25.86
CA LEU A 336 -18.32 10.28 24.85
C LEU A 336 -17.11 10.92 24.20
N VAL A 337 -15.98 10.23 24.24
CA VAL A 337 -14.79 10.62 23.47
C VAL A 337 -14.77 9.87 22.13
N ILE A 338 -14.55 10.61 21.05
CA ILE A 338 -14.44 10.08 19.69
C ILE A 338 -13.03 10.42 19.19
N ASP A 339 -12.36 9.44 18.60
CA ASP A 339 -11.00 9.54 18.04
C ASP A 339 -9.91 9.96 19.06
N PRO A 340 -9.73 9.21 20.17
CA PRO A 340 -8.76 9.56 21.19
C PRO A 340 -7.31 9.35 20.72
N TYR A 341 -6.54 10.44 20.65
CA TYR A 341 -5.09 10.42 20.40
C TYR A 341 -4.29 10.66 21.69
N LEU A 342 -3.23 9.89 21.94
CA LEU A 342 -2.35 10.05 23.12
C LEU A 342 -1.81 11.47 23.25
N SER A 343 -1.41 12.10 22.14
CA SER A 343 -0.89 13.47 22.16
C SER A 343 -1.96 14.53 22.47
N ASP A 344 -3.24 14.20 22.33
CA ASP A 344 -4.36 15.10 22.66
C ASP A 344 -4.85 14.96 24.11
N MET A 345 -4.40 13.93 24.85
CA MET A 345 -4.88 13.66 26.21
C MET A 345 -4.66 14.81 27.20
N PRO A 346 -3.53 15.55 27.20
CA PRO A 346 -3.38 16.71 28.08
C PRO A 346 -4.44 17.79 27.84
N ARG A 347 -4.87 18.00 26.58
CA ARG A 347 -5.94 18.95 26.27
C ARG A 347 -7.31 18.45 26.69
N LEU A 348 -7.56 17.14 26.56
CA LEU A 348 -8.78 16.52 27.10
C LEU A 348 -8.87 16.71 28.62
N ASP A 349 -7.79 16.45 29.35
CA ASP A 349 -7.76 16.60 30.81
C ASP A 349 -7.98 18.07 31.23
N ALA A 350 -7.39 19.03 30.52
CA ALA A 350 -7.63 20.46 30.74
C ALA A 350 -9.09 20.86 30.47
N LEU A 351 -9.67 20.36 29.37
CA LEU A 351 -11.09 20.63 29.04
C LEU A 351 -12.04 20.04 30.08
N LEU A 352 -11.78 18.81 30.56
CA LEU A 352 -12.62 18.20 31.59
C LEU A 352 -12.54 18.94 32.92
N ALA A 353 -11.37 19.51 33.26
CA ALA A 353 -11.23 20.36 34.43
C ALA A 353 -12.00 21.69 34.29
N GLU A 354 -12.00 22.28 33.09
CA GLU A 354 -12.76 23.50 32.79
C GLU A 354 -14.28 23.28 32.81
N LEU A 355 -14.76 22.14 32.33
CA LEU A 355 -16.18 21.84 32.22
C LEU A 355 -16.85 21.42 33.53
N ASP A 356 -16.08 21.24 34.60
CA ASP A 356 -16.46 20.83 35.96
C ASP A 356 -17.63 19.82 36.10
N GLY A 357 -17.33 18.63 36.64
CA GLY A 357 -18.31 17.56 36.82
C GLY A 357 -18.64 16.73 35.55
N VAL A 358 -18.04 17.04 34.40
CA VAL A 358 -18.11 16.19 33.20
C VAL A 358 -17.17 14.99 33.34
N ARG A 359 -17.68 13.78 33.14
CA ARG A 359 -16.90 12.53 33.20
C ARG A 359 -17.03 11.75 31.92
N VAL A 360 -15.89 11.35 31.34
CA VAL A 360 -15.88 10.41 30.21
C VAL A 360 -16.37 9.06 30.71
N THR A 361 -17.38 8.50 30.06
CA THR A 361 -17.93 7.15 30.37
C THR A 361 -17.71 6.18 29.22
N ASP A 362 -17.62 6.70 27.99
CA ASP A 362 -17.55 5.90 26.77
C ASP A 362 -16.53 6.48 25.80
N VAL A 363 -15.93 5.60 25.00
CA VAL A 363 -14.95 5.95 23.99
C VAL A 363 -15.25 5.19 22.70
N THR A 364 -15.07 5.84 21.56
CA THR A 364 -15.10 5.19 20.25
C THR A 364 -14.05 5.77 19.31
N ALA A 365 -13.87 5.14 18.15
CA ALA A 365 -13.00 5.61 17.09
C ALA A 365 -13.64 5.37 15.72
N THR A 366 -13.43 6.31 14.81
CA THR A 366 -13.93 6.31 13.44
C THR A 366 -13.14 5.34 12.57
N HIS A 367 -11.85 5.20 12.81
CA HIS A 367 -10.98 4.26 12.10
C HIS A 367 -9.74 3.89 12.93
N TYR A 368 -8.94 2.99 12.37
CA TYR A 368 -7.92 2.26 13.12
C TYR A 368 -6.55 2.92 13.18
N HIS A 369 -6.32 3.99 12.41
CA HIS A 369 -5.02 4.67 12.38
C HIS A 369 -4.67 5.15 13.79
N ILE A 370 -3.39 5.02 14.13
CA ILE A 370 -2.85 5.17 15.49
C ILE A 370 -3.30 6.48 16.15
N ASP A 371 -3.31 7.56 15.40
CA ASP A 371 -3.65 8.89 15.87
C ASP A 371 -5.16 9.12 16.07
N HIS A 372 -6.00 8.13 15.83
CA HIS A 372 -7.44 8.16 16.12
C HIS A 372 -7.85 7.16 17.21
N ILE A 373 -6.96 6.31 17.70
CA ILE A 373 -7.37 5.21 18.58
C ILE A 373 -6.40 4.88 19.73
N ASP A 374 -5.13 5.31 19.65
CA ASP A 374 -4.08 4.84 20.56
C ASP A 374 -4.28 5.22 22.04
N ALA A 375 -5.08 6.25 22.33
CA ALA A 375 -5.41 6.63 23.69
C ALA A 375 -6.60 5.84 24.27
N ALA A 376 -7.38 5.12 23.45
CA ALA A 376 -8.52 4.36 23.95
C ALA A 376 -8.16 3.36 25.08
N PRO A 377 -7.07 2.56 24.99
CA PRO A 377 -6.66 1.68 26.08
C PRO A 377 -6.20 2.43 27.34
N VAL A 378 -5.67 3.65 27.18
CA VAL A 378 -5.28 4.48 28.34
C VAL A 378 -6.52 4.98 29.06
N LEU A 379 -7.53 5.43 28.32
CA LEU A 379 -8.80 5.88 28.88
C LEU A 379 -9.52 4.72 29.59
N GLN A 380 -9.57 3.51 28.98
CA GLN A 380 -10.13 2.31 29.62
C GLN A 380 -9.50 2.05 30.99
N ARG A 381 -8.16 2.05 31.07
CA ARG A 381 -7.44 1.76 32.32
C ARG A 381 -7.54 2.87 33.38
N ARG A 382 -7.50 4.14 32.96
CA ARG A 382 -7.43 5.28 33.90
C ARG A 382 -8.81 5.71 34.40
N LYS A 383 -9.83 5.60 33.55
CA LYS A 383 -11.15 6.21 33.78
C LYS A 383 -12.30 5.18 33.79
N GLY A 384 -12.00 3.89 33.64
CA GLY A 384 -13.03 2.82 33.68
C GLY A 384 -14.07 2.94 32.57
N VAL A 385 -13.71 3.56 31.45
CA VAL A 385 -14.62 3.85 30.33
C VAL A 385 -14.86 2.62 29.47
N THR A 386 -16.03 2.55 28.85
CA THR A 386 -16.36 1.47 27.91
C THR A 386 -15.89 1.85 26.50
N LEU A 387 -15.03 1.03 25.89
CA LEU A 387 -14.60 1.18 24.51
C LEU A 387 -15.56 0.46 23.56
N HIS A 388 -16.23 1.25 22.72
CA HIS A 388 -17.09 0.77 21.64
C HIS A 388 -16.38 0.92 20.29
N LEU A 389 -16.17 -0.17 19.56
CA LEU A 389 -15.62 -0.09 18.21
C LEU A 389 -16.58 -0.67 17.18
N HIS A 390 -16.59 -0.08 15.99
CA HIS A 390 -17.27 -0.68 14.84
C HIS A 390 -16.51 -1.94 14.38
N PRO A 391 -17.18 -3.00 13.88
CA PRO A 391 -16.54 -4.25 13.47
C PRO A 391 -15.34 -4.07 12.54
N ARG A 392 -15.47 -3.19 11.53
CA ARG A 392 -14.37 -2.86 10.63
C ARG A 392 -13.21 -2.15 11.33
N VAL A 393 -13.47 -1.32 12.33
CA VAL A 393 -12.40 -0.59 13.03
C VAL A 393 -11.66 -1.54 13.99
N ALA A 394 -12.38 -2.45 14.64
CA ALA A 394 -11.82 -3.44 15.55
C ALA A 394 -10.95 -4.49 14.83
N GLU A 395 -11.31 -4.87 13.60
CA GLU A 395 -10.68 -5.94 12.82
C GLU A 395 -9.12 -5.85 12.75
N PRO A 396 -8.51 -4.73 12.29
CA PRO A 396 -7.05 -4.63 12.20
C PRO A 396 -6.35 -4.48 13.56
N VAL A 397 -7.03 -3.98 14.59
CA VAL A 397 -6.41 -3.66 15.89
C VAL A 397 -6.59 -4.74 16.95
N ALA A 398 -7.57 -5.63 16.80
CA ALA A 398 -7.85 -6.70 17.76
C ALA A 398 -6.73 -7.74 17.84
N ARG A 399 -6.05 -8.00 16.72
CA ARG A 399 -4.87 -8.88 16.65
C ARG A 399 -3.86 -8.33 15.63
N LEU A 400 -2.83 -7.65 16.13
CA LEU A 400 -1.77 -7.11 15.27
C LEU A 400 -1.05 -8.22 14.49
N GLY A 401 -0.58 -7.89 13.28
CA GLY A 401 0.12 -8.82 12.39
C GLY A 401 -0.79 -9.74 11.56
N THR A 402 -2.11 -9.59 11.64
CA THR A 402 -3.05 -10.30 10.74
C THR A 402 -3.38 -9.55 9.46
N HIS A 403 -3.24 -8.23 9.49
CA HIS A 403 -3.50 -7.35 8.37
C HIS A 403 -2.21 -6.59 8.06
N ASP A 404 -1.83 -6.56 6.78
CA ASP A 404 -0.69 -5.80 6.31
C ASP A 404 -1.15 -4.39 5.95
N VAL A 405 -1.32 -3.55 6.98
CA VAL A 405 -1.91 -2.21 6.86
C VAL A 405 -1.07 -1.19 7.64
N PRO A 406 -1.00 0.08 7.20
CA PRO A 406 -0.13 1.07 7.83
C PRO A 406 -0.79 1.64 9.08
N TRP A 407 -0.03 2.39 9.88
CA TRP A 407 -0.53 3.17 11.03
C TRP A 407 -1.21 2.36 12.14
N LEU A 408 -0.83 1.09 12.33
CA LEU A 408 -1.34 0.30 13.44
C LEU A 408 -0.87 0.84 14.79
N PRO A 409 -1.70 0.76 15.85
CA PRO A 409 -1.26 1.06 17.19
C PRO A 409 -0.16 0.09 17.65
N PRO A 410 0.71 0.48 18.61
CA PRO A 410 1.85 -0.34 19.03
C PRO A 410 1.47 -1.60 19.81
N ARG A 411 0.21 -1.69 20.24
CA ARG A 411 -0.37 -2.84 20.96
C ARG A 411 -1.79 -3.09 20.47
N ALA A 412 -2.21 -4.35 20.52
CA ALA A 412 -3.57 -4.72 20.17
C ALA A 412 -4.58 -3.99 21.07
N ILE A 413 -5.69 -3.57 20.48
CA ILE A 413 -6.79 -2.87 21.14
C ILE A 413 -8.02 -3.77 21.08
N ARG A 414 -8.61 -4.06 22.24
CA ARG A 414 -9.82 -4.87 22.35
C ARG A 414 -10.98 -3.98 22.81
N PRO A 415 -12.06 -3.87 22.02
CA PRO A 415 -13.25 -3.18 22.49
C PRO A 415 -13.93 -3.98 23.60
N ASP A 416 -14.60 -3.26 24.50
CA ASP A 416 -15.48 -3.86 25.51
C ASP A 416 -16.84 -4.21 24.90
N ALA A 417 -17.27 -3.43 23.91
CA ALA A 417 -18.53 -3.63 23.19
C ALA A 417 -18.38 -3.27 21.70
N MET A 418 -19.26 -3.86 20.88
CA MET A 418 -19.29 -3.60 19.44
C MET A 418 -20.39 -2.63 19.08
N LEU A 419 -20.06 -1.63 18.27
CA LEU A 419 -21.07 -0.83 17.57
C LEU A 419 -21.77 -1.70 16.50
N PRO A 420 -23.02 -1.38 16.10
CA PRO A 420 -23.67 -2.06 15.00
C PRO A 420 -22.90 -1.83 13.69
N SER A 421 -22.83 -2.86 12.85
CA SER A 421 -22.20 -2.75 11.51
C SER A 421 -22.89 -1.72 10.62
N ARG A 422 -24.20 -1.56 10.79
CA ARG A 422 -25.02 -0.47 10.28
C ARG A 422 -26.27 -0.39 11.15
N GLY A 423 -26.66 0.79 11.60
CA GLY A 423 -27.88 0.93 12.41
C GLY A 423 -27.84 2.15 13.31
N THR A 424 -28.47 2.03 14.48
CA THR A 424 -28.47 3.07 15.51
C THR A 424 -27.86 2.50 16.78
N TRP A 425 -26.96 3.26 17.39
CA TRP A 425 -26.44 3.03 18.74
C TRP A 425 -26.99 4.11 19.66
N LYS A 426 -27.61 3.71 20.77
CA LYS A 426 -28.12 4.64 21.77
C LYS A 426 -27.05 4.85 22.84
N TRP A 427 -26.64 6.08 23.05
CA TRP A 427 -25.76 6.50 24.13
C TRP A 427 -26.42 7.67 24.84
N ASN A 428 -26.84 7.45 26.10
CA ASN A 428 -27.70 8.38 26.85
C ASN A 428 -28.92 8.85 26.03
N GLU A 429 -29.09 10.16 25.85
CA GLU A 429 -30.13 10.78 25.02
C GLU A 429 -29.81 10.72 23.51
N HIS A 430 -28.55 10.54 23.14
CA HIS A 430 -28.12 10.55 21.74
C HIS A 430 -28.42 9.23 21.04
N ARG A 431 -28.99 9.34 19.83
CA ARG A 431 -29.25 8.20 18.93
C ARG A 431 -28.30 8.31 17.74
N LEU A 432 -27.12 7.72 17.89
CA LEU A 432 -26.06 7.78 16.88
C LEU A 432 -26.34 6.80 15.76
N ARG A 433 -26.55 7.31 14.54
CA ARG A 433 -26.56 6.49 13.32
C ARG A 433 -25.13 6.05 13.01
N VAL A 434 -24.91 4.76 12.86
CA VAL A 434 -23.59 4.17 12.59
C VAL A 434 -23.63 3.47 11.24
N ALA A 435 -22.57 3.62 10.44
CA ALA A 435 -22.42 2.91 9.18
C ALA A 435 -20.94 2.77 8.78
N PRO A 436 -20.61 1.81 7.89
CA PRO A 436 -19.30 1.76 7.26
C PRO A 436 -19.11 3.00 6.40
N PHE A 437 -17.90 3.56 6.47
CA PHE A 437 -17.57 4.85 5.84
C PHE A 437 -16.19 4.79 5.17
N ALA A 438 -15.97 3.73 4.39
CA ALA A 438 -14.71 3.47 3.72
C ALA A 438 -14.33 4.58 2.72
N GLY A 439 -13.06 4.94 2.67
CA GLY A 439 -12.51 6.01 1.83
C GLY A 439 -10.99 5.95 1.93
N GLN A 440 -10.38 6.89 2.66
CA GLN A 440 -8.95 6.89 3.00
C GLN A 440 -8.45 5.54 3.54
N THR A 441 -9.30 4.79 4.26
CA THR A 441 -9.11 3.36 4.58
C THR A 441 -10.40 2.56 4.45
N TRP A 442 -10.30 1.25 4.19
CA TRP A 442 -11.43 0.32 4.22
C TRP A 442 -12.04 0.16 5.62
N TRP A 443 -11.19 0.20 6.64
CA TRP A 443 -11.51 -0.05 8.05
C TRP A 443 -11.95 1.22 8.76
N HIS A 444 -13.01 1.84 8.22
CA HIS A 444 -13.55 3.12 8.65
C HIS A 444 -15.07 3.04 8.86
N CYS A 445 -15.58 3.73 9.88
CA CYS A 445 -17.00 3.99 10.11
C CYS A 445 -17.26 5.49 10.34
N CYS A 446 -18.52 5.89 10.24
CA CYS A 446 -18.97 7.21 10.67
C CYS A 446 -20.08 7.06 11.70
N LEU A 447 -20.23 8.08 12.54
CA LEU A 447 -21.33 8.23 13.47
C LEU A 447 -22.05 9.55 13.19
N MET A 448 -23.38 9.59 13.26
CA MET A 448 -24.12 10.86 13.16
C MET A 448 -25.21 10.95 14.21
N THR A 449 -25.30 12.08 14.89
CA THR A 449 -26.38 12.37 15.85
C THR A 449 -26.74 13.84 15.81
N ASP A 450 -27.89 14.18 16.38
CA ASP A 450 -28.24 15.56 16.69
C ASP A 450 -27.51 16.04 17.94
N VAL A 451 -26.92 17.24 17.84
CA VAL A 451 -26.27 17.98 18.94
C VAL A 451 -26.66 19.45 18.78
N ASP A 452 -27.25 20.05 19.80
CA ASP A 452 -27.66 21.47 19.80
C ASP A 452 -28.49 21.85 18.57
N GLY A 453 -29.46 21.00 18.21
CA GLY A 453 -30.35 21.19 17.06
C GLY A 453 -29.68 21.03 15.69
N ARG A 454 -28.45 20.52 15.62
CA ARG A 454 -27.70 20.28 14.37
C ARG A 454 -27.33 18.82 14.23
N ARG A 455 -27.47 18.26 13.02
CA ARG A 455 -26.96 16.92 12.70
C ARG A 455 -25.46 16.99 12.48
N VAL A 456 -24.71 16.36 13.38
CA VAL A 456 -23.25 16.30 13.36
C VAL A 456 -22.81 14.91 12.93
N LEU A 457 -22.04 14.82 11.85
CA LEU A 457 -21.42 13.58 11.38
C LEU A 457 -19.95 13.54 11.78
N PHE A 458 -19.56 12.57 12.59
CA PHE A 458 -18.18 12.24 12.93
C PHE A 458 -17.59 11.36 11.83
N GLY A 459 -16.72 11.96 11.02
CA GLY A 459 -16.26 11.42 9.74
C GLY A 459 -14.84 10.87 9.74
N GLY A 460 -14.07 11.08 10.81
CA GLY A 460 -12.65 10.76 10.83
C GLY A 460 -11.93 11.48 9.70
N ASP A 461 -11.08 10.79 8.96
CA ASP A 461 -10.31 11.37 7.87
C ASP A 461 -11.07 11.49 6.54
N ASN A 462 -12.27 10.93 6.47
CA ASN A 462 -13.20 11.12 5.36
C ASN A 462 -14.23 12.22 5.67
N PHE A 463 -14.65 13.06 4.74
CA PHE A 463 -13.88 13.69 3.68
C PHE A 463 -13.50 15.07 4.20
N GLN A 464 -12.28 15.55 3.95
CA GLN A 464 -11.82 16.87 4.37
C GLN A 464 -12.08 17.93 3.28
N PRO A 465 -12.03 19.23 3.61
CA PRO A 465 -12.00 20.32 2.63
C PRO A 465 -10.73 20.31 1.78
N ASN A 466 -10.75 21.00 0.64
CA ASN A 466 -9.69 20.92 -0.37
C ASN A 466 -8.33 21.44 0.09
N SER A 467 -8.32 22.50 0.89
CA SER A 467 -7.08 23.05 1.45
C SER A 467 -6.38 22.11 2.42
N ARG A 468 -7.03 20.98 2.79
CA ARG A 468 -6.46 20.00 3.70
C ARG A 468 -6.31 18.65 3.05
N TRP A 469 -5.06 18.26 2.84
CA TRP A 469 -4.69 16.97 2.25
C TRP A 469 -5.42 16.68 0.93
N ASN A 470 -5.65 17.73 0.13
CA ASN A 470 -6.39 17.67 -1.13
C ASN A 470 -7.80 17.03 -1.02
N GLY A 471 -8.42 17.13 0.16
CA GLY A 471 -9.78 16.71 0.46
C GLY A 471 -9.95 15.33 1.13
N THR A 472 -8.95 14.46 1.17
CA THR A 472 -9.06 13.16 1.91
C THR A 472 -7.72 12.50 2.23
N GLY A 473 -6.59 13.15 1.91
CA GLY A 473 -5.27 12.51 1.99
C GLY A 473 -5.05 11.44 0.93
N GLY A 474 -5.69 11.55 -0.24
CA GLY A 474 -5.51 10.64 -1.37
C GLY A 474 -6.12 9.24 -1.20
N PHE A 475 -6.00 8.40 -2.24
CA PHE A 475 -6.30 6.97 -2.16
C PHE A 475 -4.99 6.15 -2.16
N CYS A 476 -4.97 5.03 -1.44
CA CYS A 476 -3.83 4.14 -1.36
C CYS A 476 -4.25 2.67 -1.27
N ALA A 477 -3.60 1.81 -2.06
CA ALA A 477 -3.85 0.37 -2.06
C ALA A 477 -3.57 -0.27 -0.69
N MET A 478 -2.53 0.18 0.02
CA MET A 478 -2.14 -0.34 1.34
C MET A 478 -3.21 -0.09 2.42
N ASN A 479 -3.92 1.04 2.33
CA ASN A 479 -5.04 1.35 3.21
C ASN A 479 -6.33 0.58 2.84
N GLY A 480 -6.30 -0.24 1.79
CA GLY A 480 -7.49 -0.94 1.30
C GLY A 480 -8.51 -0.03 0.63
N CYS A 481 -8.09 1.14 0.13
CA CYS A 481 -8.97 2.05 -0.58
C CYS A 481 -9.73 1.34 -1.71
N ARG A 482 -11.01 1.71 -1.87
CA ARG A 482 -11.88 1.25 -2.96
C ARG A 482 -12.65 2.44 -3.51
N PHE A 483 -12.73 2.54 -4.84
CA PHE A 483 -13.44 3.66 -5.49
C PHE A 483 -14.95 3.51 -5.36
N ARG A 484 -15.53 2.47 -5.97
CA ARG A 484 -16.99 2.26 -6.01
C ARG A 484 -17.56 1.82 -4.67
N GLU A 485 -16.93 0.83 -4.04
CA GLU A 485 -17.38 0.23 -2.79
C GLU A 485 -17.01 1.07 -1.55
N GLY A 486 -16.01 1.95 -1.69
CA GLY A 486 -15.56 2.88 -0.66
C GLY A 486 -16.03 4.30 -0.94
N PHE A 487 -15.18 5.12 -1.57
CA PHE A 487 -15.40 6.56 -1.79
C PHE A 487 -16.81 6.91 -2.28
N ILE A 488 -17.29 6.28 -3.36
CA ILE A 488 -18.62 6.56 -3.92
C ILE A 488 -19.73 6.18 -2.94
N ARG A 489 -19.64 5.02 -2.29
CA ARG A 489 -20.66 4.55 -1.33
C ARG A 489 -20.73 5.47 -0.10
N SER A 490 -19.58 5.89 0.42
CA SER A 490 -19.49 6.80 1.56
C SER A 490 -19.99 8.20 1.20
N ALA A 491 -19.62 8.75 0.04
CA ALA A 491 -20.13 10.04 -0.42
C ALA A 491 -21.67 10.03 -0.63
N ARG A 492 -22.22 8.94 -1.19
CA ARG A 492 -23.68 8.74 -1.31
C ARG A 492 -24.36 8.65 0.06
N LEU A 493 -23.72 8.03 1.04
CA LEU A 493 -24.22 7.98 2.41
C LEU A 493 -24.36 9.39 2.99
N VAL A 494 -23.36 10.27 2.81
CA VAL A 494 -23.46 11.65 3.31
C VAL A 494 -24.55 12.44 2.57
N LEU A 495 -24.71 12.25 1.26
CA LEU A 495 -25.79 12.87 0.49
C LEU A 495 -27.19 12.42 0.94
N ASP A 496 -27.32 11.19 1.42
CA ASP A 496 -28.55 10.65 2.00
C ASP A 496 -28.79 11.18 3.41
N TRP A 497 -27.77 11.14 4.26
CA TRP A 497 -27.86 11.55 5.67
C TRP A 497 -28.01 13.06 5.86
N LYS A 498 -27.44 13.84 4.92
CA LYS A 498 -27.50 15.30 4.86
C LYS A 498 -27.15 15.94 6.22
N PRO A 499 -25.97 15.69 6.81
CA PRO A 499 -25.60 16.35 8.06
C PRO A 499 -25.60 17.87 7.88
N ASP A 500 -25.69 18.62 8.97
CA ASP A 500 -25.53 20.07 8.94
C ASP A 500 -24.03 20.43 9.11
N LEU A 501 -23.31 19.61 9.89
CA LEU A 501 -21.89 19.73 10.16
C LEU A 501 -21.16 18.39 9.97
N LEU A 502 -20.00 18.42 9.33
CA LEU A 502 -19.03 17.32 9.39
C LEU A 502 -17.97 17.66 10.43
N ALA A 503 -17.78 16.77 11.39
CA ALA A 503 -16.75 16.78 12.42
C ALA A 503 -15.70 15.72 12.05
N CYS A 504 -14.66 16.15 11.35
CA CYS A 504 -13.59 15.29 10.83
C CYS A 504 -12.33 15.37 11.71
N GLY A 505 -11.43 14.42 11.49
CA GLY A 505 -10.11 14.42 12.08
C GLY A 505 -9.29 15.64 11.70
N HIS A 506 -8.11 15.74 12.31
CA HIS A 506 -7.13 16.75 12.00
C HIS A 506 -7.64 18.19 12.08
N GLY A 507 -8.39 18.57 13.10
CA GLY A 507 -8.81 19.96 13.33
C GLY A 507 -9.85 20.44 12.32
N THR A 508 -10.54 19.51 11.65
CA THR A 508 -11.36 19.81 10.47
C THR A 508 -12.82 19.67 10.79
N TYR A 509 -13.56 20.77 10.69
CA TYR A 509 -15.01 20.76 10.84
C TYR A 509 -15.61 21.82 9.93
N TYR A 510 -16.63 21.42 9.17
CA TYR A 510 -17.11 22.24 8.06
C TYR A 510 -18.58 21.94 7.73
N ARG A 511 -19.24 22.91 7.10
CA ARG A 511 -20.65 22.80 6.72
C ARG A 511 -20.82 21.85 5.54
N PHE A 512 -21.84 21.01 5.63
CA PHE A 512 -22.24 20.15 4.53
C PHE A 512 -22.62 20.95 3.29
N ALA A 513 -22.17 20.46 2.13
CA ALA A 513 -22.61 20.94 0.83
C ALA A 513 -22.79 19.75 -0.13
N PRO A 514 -23.98 19.54 -0.72
CA PRO A 514 -24.19 18.45 -1.68
C PRO A 514 -23.23 18.49 -2.88
N SER A 515 -22.79 19.69 -3.29
CA SER A 515 -21.80 19.87 -4.37
C SER A 515 -20.47 19.16 -4.09
N HIS A 516 -20.00 19.22 -2.84
CA HIS A 516 -18.75 18.59 -2.41
C HIS A 516 -18.80 17.07 -2.65
N PHE A 517 -19.81 16.38 -2.12
CA PHE A 517 -19.92 14.91 -2.24
C PHE A 517 -20.26 14.45 -3.66
N ARG A 518 -20.98 15.25 -4.46
CA ARG A 518 -21.17 14.96 -5.89
C ARG A 518 -19.86 15.07 -6.68
N LYS A 519 -18.97 16.00 -6.32
CA LYS A 519 -17.62 16.08 -6.91
C LYS A 519 -16.78 14.88 -6.54
N ILE A 520 -16.80 14.45 -5.28
CA ILE A 520 -16.11 13.23 -4.82
C ILE A 520 -16.57 12.00 -5.61
N ILE A 521 -17.86 11.85 -5.88
CA ILE A 521 -18.37 10.73 -6.70
C ILE A 521 -17.78 10.77 -8.11
N ARG A 522 -17.82 11.92 -8.79
CA ARG A 522 -17.26 12.08 -10.14
C ARG A 522 -15.75 11.85 -10.18
N TRP A 523 -15.04 12.37 -9.17
CA TRP A 523 -13.61 12.15 -9.01
C TRP A 523 -13.32 10.66 -8.83
N ALA A 524 -14.03 9.96 -7.95
CA ALA A 524 -13.79 8.54 -7.69
C ALA A 524 -14.01 7.68 -8.94
N GLU A 525 -15.00 8.01 -9.78
CA GLU A 525 -15.20 7.36 -11.08
C GLU A 525 -14.05 7.61 -12.04
N ARG A 526 -13.49 8.83 -12.06
CA ARG A 526 -12.32 9.19 -12.87
C ARG A 526 -11.06 8.50 -12.36
N ALA A 527 -10.86 8.49 -11.05
CA ALA A 527 -9.75 7.83 -10.38
C ALA A 527 -9.76 6.31 -10.64
N GLU A 528 -10.94 5.67 -10.56
CA GLU A 528 -11.10 4.25 -10.91
C GLU A 528 -10.64 3.97 -12.35
N ARG A 529 -11.04 4.82 -13.32
CA ARG A 529 -10.63 4.67 -14.72
C ARG A 529 -9.14 4.91 -14.92
N ALA A 530 -8.58 5.96 -14.31
CA ALA A 530 -7.17 6.32 -14.42
C ALA A 530 -6.26 5.21 -13.86
N THR A 531 -6.57 4.72 -12.66
CA THR A 531 -5.83 3.61 -12.04
C THR A 531 -5.96 2.33 -12.85
N LYS A 532 -7.19 1.99 -13.29
CA LYS A 532 -7.43 0.80 -14.13
C LYS A 532 -6.70 0.88 -15.47
N ALA A 533 -6.51 2.07 -16.04
CA ALA A 533 -5.79 2.26 -17.30
C ALA A 533 -4.28 1.96 -17.19
N LEU A 534 -3.72 1.98 -15.98
CA LEU A 534 -2.34 1.57 -15.70
C LEU A 534 -2.21 0.07 -15.42
N CYS A 535 -3.31 -0.65 -15.21
CA CYS A 535 -3.31 -2.08 -14.86
C CYS A 535 -3.11 -2.96 -16.11
N PRO A 536 -2.07 -3.83 -16.17
CA PRO A 536 -1.79 -4.69 -17.32
C PRO A 536 -2.96 -5.61 -17.74
N THR A 537 -3.70 -6.15 -16.78
CA THR A 537 -4.86 -7.02 -17.03
C THR A 537 -6.16 -6.23 -17.21
N GLY A 538 -6.10 -4.90 -17.04
CA GLY A 538 -7.28 -4.05 -16.94
C GLY A 538 -8.15 -4.38 -15.72
N SER A 539 -7.61 -5.01 -14.67
CA SER A 539 -8.35 -5.36 -13.45
C SER A 539 -7.69 -4.79 -12.20
N LEU A 540 -8.42 -3.91 -11.50
CA LEU A 540 -7.96 -3.39 -10.20
C LEU A 540 -7.78 -4.51 -9.17
N GLU A 541 -8.64 -5.53 -9.18
CA GLU A 541 -8.54 -6.66 -8.24
C GLU A 541 -7.31 -7.54 -8.47
N ARG A 542 -6.74 -7.53 -9.68
CA ARG A 542 -5.54 -8.33 -9.98
C ARG A 542 -4.26 -7.51 -9.82
N ASP A 543 -4.29 -6.26 -10.26
CA ASP A 543 -3.06 -5.48 -10.45
C ASP A 543 -2.88 -4.35 -9.42
N TYR A 544 -3.94 -3.89 -8.75
CA TYR A 544 -3.88 -2.69 -7.91
C TYR A 544 -4.27 -2.93 -6.44
N TYR A 545 -5.30 -3.71 -6.18
CA TYR A 545 -5.82 -3.91 -4.83
C TYR A 545 -5.04 -4.98 -4.07
N LEU A 546 -4.40 -4.59 -2.96
CA LEU A 546 -3.62 -5.48 -2.09
C LEU A 546 -4.47 -6.36 -1.17
N HIS A 547 -5.60 -5.83 -0.72
CA HIS A 547 -6.48 -6.52 0.21
C HIS A 547 -7.60 -7.22 -0.55
N PRO A 548 -7.86 -8.52 -0.33
CA PRO A 548 -9.01 -9.18 -0.94
C PRO A 548 -10.31 -8.55 -0.44
N ARG A 549 -11.39 -8.69 -1.21
CA ARG A 549 -12.72 -8.34 -0.71
C ARG A 549 -12.96 -9.18 0.56
N SER A 550 -13.05 -8.53 1.72
CA SER A 550 -13.57 -9.17 2.93
C SER A 550 -14.94 -9.75 2.56
N ALA A 551 -15.13 -11.06 2.76
CA ALA A 551 -16.39 -11.75 2.53
C ALA A 551 -17.49 -11.22 3.45
#